data_AF-A0A317DLL0-F1
#
_entry.id   AF-A0A317DLL0-F1
#
_cell.length_a   1.000
_cell.length_b   1.000
_cell.length_c   1.000
_cell.angle_alpha   90.00
_cell.angle_beta   90.00
_cell.angle_gamma   90.00
#
_symmetry.space_group_name_H-M   'P 1'
#
loop_
_entity.id
_entity.type
_entity.pdbx_description
1 polymer ?
#
loop_
_entity_poly.entity_id
_entity_poly.type
_entity_poly.pdbx_seq_one_letter_code
_entity_poly.pdbx_strand_id
1 'polypeptide(L)'
;MSTPLDLYRPALAAGRDAQAVHRAAMPAFPGWLEHTASAGGCARPIRLTGTIAAVEKATGRITRQLHTDELPDQALYKACGNRREAQCPDCAWVYAGDAYQVVRCGLTGGKGVPASVGRHAVVFATFTAPSFGPVHHRHVPPHTCATRQRCDCRPPPCP
;
A
#
# COMPACT_ATOMS: atom_id res chain seq x y z
N MET A 1 -9.33 31.80 9.16
CA MET A 1 -10.11 30.92 10.05
C MET A 1 -10.53 29.73 9.20
N SER A 2 -9.80 28.62 9.27
CA SER A 2 -10.15 27.40 8.52
C SER A 2 -11.46 26.87 9.06
N THR A 3 -12.49 26.89 8.23
CA THR A 3 -13.73 26.15 8.49
C THR A 3 -13.34 24.70 8.75
N PRO A 4 -13.63 24.13 9.93
CA PRO A 4 -13.41 22.70 10.14
C PRO A 4 -14.21 21.97 9.07
N LEU A 5 -13.52 21.24 8.19
CA LEU A 5 -14.17 20.36 7.23
C LEU A 5 -14.96 19.36 8.06
N ASP A 6 -16.29 19.49 8.04
CA ASP A 6 -17.20 18.59 8.74
C ASP A 6 -16.75 17.16 8.53
N LEU A 7 -16.65 16.45 9.65
CA LEU A 7 -16.28 15.04 9.77
C LEU A 7 -17.33 14.16 9.09
N TYR A 8 -17.47 14.23 7.77
CA TYR A 8 -18.30 13.31 7.03
C TYR A 8 -17.52 12.01 6.86
N ARG A 9 -17.63 11.16 7.89
CA ARG A 9 -17.32 9.73 7.83
C ARG A 9 -18.59 9.05 7.34
N PRO A 10 -18.76 8.79 6.03
CA PRO A 10 -19.94 8.08 5.57
C PRO A 10 -19.98 6.73 6.29
N ALA A 11 -21.02 6.50 7.07
CA ALA A 11 -21.36 5.15 7.45
C ALA A 11 -21.57 4.38 6.13
N LEU A 12 -20.96 3.19 6.01
CA LEU A 12 -21.13 2.25 4.89
C LEU A 12 -22.61 1.87 4.61
N ALA A 13 -23.55 2.35 5.41
CA ALA A 13 -24.97 2.00 5.39
C ALA A 13 -25.70 2.33 4.07
N ALA A 14 -25.23 3.29 3.28
CA ALA A 14 -25.88 3.69 2.02
C ALA A 14 -25.30 3.00 0.75
N GLY A 15 -24.20 2.25 0.88
CA GLY A 15 -23.51 1.62 -0.26
C GLY A 15 -22.54 2.55 -1.01
N ARG A 16 -21.69 1.96 -1.85
CA ARG A 16 -20.61 2.64 -2.58
C ARG A 16 -21.11 3.76 -3.50
N ASP A 17 -22.18 3.49 -4.24
CA ASP A 17 -22.67 4.43 -5.26
C ASP A 17 -23.32 5.67 -4.62
N ALA A 18 -24.10 5.50 -3.56
CA ALA A 18 -24.66 6.61 -2.80
C ALA A 18 -23.55 7.46 -2.15
N GLN A 19 -22.49 6.82 -1.65
CA GLN A 19 -21.33 7.53 -1.11
C GLN A 19 -20.58 8.32 -2.19
N ALA A 20 -20.42 7.75 -3.38
CA ALA A 20 -19.80 8.43 -4.51
C ALA A 20 -20.63 9.64 -4.97
N VAL A 21 -21.95 9.48 -5.11
CA VAL A 21 -22.87 10.57 -5.47
C VAL A 21 -22.87 11.67 -4.41
N HIS A 22 -22.91 11.31 -3.13
CA HIS A 22 -22.83 12.28 -2.04
C HIS A 22 -21.52 13.07 -2.08
N ARG A 23 -20.37 12.39 -2.23
CA ARG A 23 -19.07 13.04 -2.35
C ARG A 23 -19.02 14.00 -3.55
N ALA A 24 -19.53 13.58 -4.70
CA ALA A 24 -19.55 14.39 -5.92
C ALA A 24 -20.41 15.67 -5.78
N ALA A 25 -21.41 15.66 -4.89
CA ALA A 25 -22.25 16.82 -4.61
C ALA A 25 -21.61 17.83 -3.64
N MET A 26 -20.51 17.47 -2.96
CA MET A 26 -19.89 18.35 -1.97
C MET A 26 -18.97 19.40 -2.62
N PRO A 27 -18.96 20.66 -2.15
CA PRO A 27 -18.03 21.68 -2.65
C PRO A 27 -16.54 21.29 -2.52
N ALA A 28 -16.21 20.47 -1.52
CA ALA A 28 -14.85 19.97 -1.28
C ALA A 28 -14.43 18.84 -2.24
N PHE A 29 -15.30 18.40 -3.15
CA PHE A 29 -15.04 17.27 -4.05
C PHE A 29 -13.74 17.38 -4.86
N PRO A 30 -13.40 18.53 -5.49
CA PRO A 30 -12.15 18.63 -6.26
C PRO A 30 -10.91 18.38 -5.40
N GLY A 31 -10.83 19.00 -4.21
CA GLY A 31 -9.71 18.80 -3.29
C GLY A 31 -9.65 17.39 -2.72
N TRP A 32 -10.79 16.76 -2.49
CA TRP A 32 -10.85 15.34 -2.12
C TRP A 32 -10.38 14.43 -3.26
N LEU A 33 -10.74 14.72 -4.51
CA LEU A 33 -10.32 13.94 -5.67
C LEU A 33 -8.80 14.00 -5.86
N GLU A 34 -8.22 15.20 -5.78
CA GLU A 34 -6.76 15.40 -5.80
C GLU A 34 -6.08 14.63 -4.66
N HIS A 35 -6.65 14.67 -3.46
CA HIS A 35 -6.15 13.94 -2.31
C HIS A 35 -6.14 12.41 -2.53
N THR A 36 -7.16 11.86 -3.18
CA THR A 36 -7.25 10.41 -3.45
C THR A 36 -6.21 9.90 -4.46
N ALA A 37 -5.59 10.79 -5.24
CA ALA A 37 -4.59 10.41 -6.24
C ALA A 37 -3.40 9.66 -5.61
N SER A 38 -3.02 9.94 -4.36
CA SER A 38 -1.95 9.23 -3.65
C SER A 38 -2.27 7.75 -3.36
N ALA A 39 -3.54 7.37 -3.39
CA ALA A 39 -3.97 5.97 -3.30
C ALA A 39 -3.94 5.23 -4.64
N GLY A 40 -3.71 5.92 -5.76
CA GLY A 40 -3.55 5.30 -7.07
C GLY A 40 -4.75 4.45 -7.51
N GLY A 41 -5.97 4.87 -7.15
CA GLY A 41 -7.20 4.15 -7.49
C GLY A 41 -7.49 2.91 -6.64
N CYS A 42 -6.71 2.63 -5.60
CA CYS A 42 -6.96 1.51 -4.69
C CYS A 42 -8.32 1.63 -4.00
N ALA A 43 -9.23 0.67 -4.21
CA ALA A 43 -10.54 0.66 -3.56
C ALA A 43 -10.50 0.35 -2.04
N ARG A 44 -9.35 -0.11 -1.53
CA ARG A 44 -9.13 -0.40 -0.09
C ARG A 44 -7.80 0.21 0.38
N PRO A 45 -7.66 1.54 0.36
CA PRO A 45 -6.41 2.20 0.69
C PRO A 45 -6.10 2.08 2.18
N ILE A 46 -4.81 2.12 2.51
CA ILE A 46 -4.33 2.31 3.87
C ILE A 46 -4.55 3.79 4.23
N ARG A 47 -5.13 4.04 5.40
CA ARG A 47 -5.35 5.38 5.94
C ARG A 47 -4.27 5.68 6.95
N LEU A 48 -3.43 6.67 6.66
CA LEU A 48 -2.33 7.11 7.52
C LEU A 48 -2.76 8.36 8.30
N THR A 49 -2.39 8.41 9.57
CA THR A 49 -2.64 9.55 10.47
C THR A 49 -1.33 10.00 11.10
N GLY A 50 -1.12 11.31 11.23
CA GLY A 50 0.04 11.90 11.89
C GLY A 50 0.57 13.14 11.17
N THR A 51 1.87 13.40 11.35
CA THR A 51 2.55 14.57 10.77
C THR A 51 3.38 14.17 9.55
N ILE A 52 3.22 14.92 8.47
CA ILE A 52 4.01 14.80 7.25
C ILE A 52 4.99 15.98 7.21
N ALA A 53 6.29 15.70 7.16
CA ALA A 53 7.33 16.71 7.04
C ALA A 53 8.13 16.52 5.76
N ALA A 54 8.31 17.59 4.98
CA ALA A 54 9.27 17.63 3.89
C ALA A 54 10.61 18.10 4.48
N VAL A 55 11.66 17.29 4.27
CA VAL A 55 12.99 17.53 4.82
C VAL A 55 13.98 17.71 3.69
N GLU A 56 14.74 18.80 3.74
CA GLU A 56 15.84 19.07 2.83
C GLU A 56 16.97 18.06 3.06
N LYS A 57 17.26 17.23 2.07
CA LYS A 57 18.17 16.08 2.21
C LYS A 57 19.60 16.47 2.61
N ALA A 58 20.11 17.61 2.15
CA ALA A 58 21.47 18.04 2.40
C ALA A 58 21.68 18.60 3.82
N THR A 59 20.66 19.25 4.39
CA THR A 59 20.77 20.02 5.64
C THR A 59 19.97 19.41 6.79
N GLY A 60 19.02 18.51 6.50
CA GLY A 60 18.07 18.00 7.49
C GLY A 60 17.00 19.01 7.91
N ARG A 61 16.95 20.19 7.27
CA ARG A 61 15.99 21.23 7.62
C ARG A 61 14.58 20.86 7.15
N ILE A 62 13.59 21.02 8.03
CA ILE A 62 12.18 20.89 7.67
C ILE A 62 11.79 22.10 6.82
N THR A 63 11.37 21.86 5.59
CA THR A 63 10.91 22.90 4.65
C THR A 63 9.41 23.09 4.67
N ARG A 64 8.67 22.03 5.04
CA ARG A 64 7.21 22.04 5.15
C ARG A 64 6.78 21.01 6.17
N GLN A 65 5.73 21.32 6.92
CA GLN A 65 5.08 20.39 7.84
C GLN A 65 3.56 20.51 7.66
N LEU A 66 2.85 19.38 7.75
CA LEU A 66 1.41 19.29 7.60
C LEU A 66 0.87 18.19 8.54
N HIS A 67 -0.21 18.45 9.26
CA HIS A 67 -0.90 17.40 10.01
C HIS A 67 -2.01 16.75 9.17
N THR A 68 -2.22 15.44 9.30
CA THR A 68 -3.27 14.75 8.53
C THR A 68 -4.68 15.23 8.85
N ASP A 69 -4.91 15.85 10.01
CA ASP A 69 -6.21 16.43 10.37
C ASP A 69 -6.62 17.60 9.47
N GLU A 70 -5.65 18.20 8.78
CA GLU A 70 -5.86 19.26 7.79
C GLU A 70 -6.15 18.69 6.38
N LEU A 71 -6.04 17.37 6.19
CA LEU A 71 -6.34 16.70 4.93
C LEU A 71 -7.82 16.29 4.85
N PRO A 72 -8.37 16.12 3.64
CA PRO A 72 -9.66 15.48 3.46
C PRO A 72 -9.73 14.15 4.22
N ASP A 73 -10.86 13.91 4.89
CA ASP A 73 -11.09 12.71 5.71
C ASP A 73 -10.09 12.48 6.86
N GLN A 74 -9.33 13.52 7.22
CA GLN A 74 -8.32 13.54 8.29
C GLN A 74 -7.29 12.41 8.18
N ALA A 75 -6.98 11.99 6.95
CA ALA A 75 -6.09 10.89 6.68
C ALA A 75 -5.32 11.14 5.40
N LEU A 76 -4.15 10.53 5.27
CA LEU A 76 -3.48 10.36 3.98
C LEU A 76 -3.78 8.96 3.43
N TYR A 77 -4.25 8.90 2.19
CA TYR A 77 -4.49 7.63 1.52
C TYR A 77 -3.24 7.09 0.83
N LYS A 78 -2.90 5.83 1.11
CA LYS A 78 -1.85 5.09 0.43
C LYS A 78 -2.42 3.82 -0.18
N ALA A 79 -2.03 3.51 -1.42
CA ALA A 79 -2.37 2.25 -2.05
C ALA A 79 -1.97 1.06 -1.15
N CYS A 80 -2.83 0.04 -1.03
CA CYS A 80 -2.54 -1.09 -0.14
C CYS A 80 -1.37 -1.96 -0.60
N GLY A 81 -0.96 -1.85 -1.87
CA GLY A 81 0.17 -2.59 -2.43
C GLY A 81 -0.04 -4.10 -2.50
N ASN A 82 -1.28 -4.58 -2.31
CA ASN A 82 -1.54 -6.01 -2.34
C ASN A 82 -1.46 -6.53 -3.77
N ARG A 83 -0.54 -7.46 -4.01
CA ARG A 83 -0.32 -8.09 -5.32
C ARG A 83 -1.34 -9.18 -5.68
N ARG A 84 -2.20 -9.60 -4.74
CA ARG A 84 -3.19 -10.67 -4.97
C ARG A 84 -4.47 -10.03 -5.51
N GLU A 85 -4.83 -10.37 -6.74
CA GLU A 85 -6.06 -9.88 -7.39
C GLU A 85 -7.31 -10.15 -6.55
N ALA A 86 -7.43 -11.37 -6.00
CA ALA A 86 -8.53 -11.75 -5.11
C ALA A 86 -8.65 -10.87 -3.86
N GLN A 87 -7.57 -10.19 -3.45
CA GLN A 87 -7.59 -9.26 -2.34
C GLN A 87 -7.83 -7.83 -2.83
N CYS A 88 -7.03 -7.32 -3.78
CA CYS A 88 -7.18 -5.99 -4.34
C CYS A 88 -6.95 -6.03 -5.86
N PRO A 89 -8.01 -5.93 -6.70
CA PRO A 89 -7.84 -5.93 -8.15
C PRO A 89 -7.06 -4.70 -8.64
N ASP A 90 -7.29 -3.51 -8.06
CA ASP A 90 -6.65 -2.26 -8.51
C ASP A 90 -5.12 -2.29 -8.32
N CYS A 91 -4.65 -2.63 -7.11
CA CYS A 91 -3.21 -2.72 -6.84
C CYS A 91 -2.56 -3.90 -7.57
N ALA A 92 -3.26 -5.02 -7.72
CA ALA A 92 -2.75 -6.17 -8.46
C ALA A 92 -2.59 -5.86 -9.95
N TRP A 93 -3.48 -5.07 -10.54
CA TRP A 93 -3.38 -4.64 -11.94
C TRP A 93 -2.13 -3.78 -12.17
N VAL A 94 -1.88 -2.79 -11.30
CA VAL A 94 -0.66 -1.96 -11.38
C VAL A 94 0.60 -2.84 -11.26
N TYR A 95 0.62 -3.74 -10.26
CA TYR A 95 1.73 -4.67 -10.07
C TYR A 95 1.96 -5.57 -11.29
N ALA A 96 0.91 -6.13 -11.89
CA ALA A 96 1.00 -6.96 -13.08
C ALA A 96 1.54 -6.17 -14.28
N GLY A 97 1.11 -4.91 -14.46
CA GLY A 97 1.64 -4.00 -15.47
C GLY A 97 3.13 -3.72 -15.29
N ASP A 98 3.56 -3.44 -14.05
CA ASP A 98 4.98 -3.22 -13.74
C ASP A 98 5.82 -4.48 -14.00
N ALA A 99 5.34 -5.64 -13.54
CA ALA A 99 6.00 -6.93 -13.78
C ALA A 99 6.10 -7.25 -15.29
N TYR A 100 5.03 -6.99 -16.05
CA TYR A 100 5.05 -7.13 -17.51
C TYR A 100 6.12 -6.25 -18.14
N GLN A 101 6.23 -4.98 -17.73
CA GLN A 101 7.23 -4.06 -18.30
C GLN A 101 8.65 -4.51 -17.97
N VAL A 102 8.90 -5.02 -16.76
CA VAL A 102 10.21 -5.58 -16.37
C VAL A 102 10.57 -6.76 -17.28
N VAL A 103 9.67 -7.72 -17.43
CA VAL A 103 9.90 -8.91 -18.27
C VAL A 103 10.08 -8.49 -19.74
N ARG A 104 9.16 -7.70 -20.29
CA ARG A 104 9.21 -7.24 -21.68
C ARG A 104 10.51 -6.52 -21.99
N CYS A 105 10.90 -5.54 -21.17
CA CYS A 105 12.14 -4.79 -21.41
C CYS A 105 13.38 -5.67 -21.27
N GLY A 106 13.36 -6.68 -20.39
CA GLY A 106 14.44 -7.68 -20.30
C GLY A 106 14.56 -8.59 -21.54
N LEU A 107 13.46 -8.83 -22.26
CA LEU A 107 13.43 -9.69 -23.44
C LEU A 107 13.69 -8.93 -24.74
N THR A 108 13.19 -7.70 -24.88
CA THR A 108 13.20 -6.97 -26.17
C THR A 108 13.94 -5.64 -26.12
N GLY A 109 14.41 -5.20 -24.95
CA GLY A 109 14.89 -3.84 -24.71
C GLY A 109 13.75 -2.83 -24.51
N GLY A 110 14.10 -1.55 -24.39
CA GLY A 110 13.20 -0.43 -24.09
C GLY A 110 13.38 0.14 -22.68
N LYS A 111 12.82 1.33 -22.41
CA LYS A 111 12.96 2.04 -21.11
C LYS A 111 14.41 2.14 -20.60
N GLY A 112 15.36 2.39 -21.51
CA GLY A 112 16.79 2.45 -21.20
C GLY A 112 17.56 1.13 -21.34
N VAL A 113 16.87 0.01 -21.57
CA VAL A 113 17.50 -1.28 -21.88
C VAL A 113 17.83 -1.37 -23.38
N PRO A 114 19.07 -1.69 -23.78
CA PRO A 114 19.43 -1.81 -25.20
C PRO A 114 18.67 -2.93 -25.93
N ALA A 115 18.38 -2.73 -27.22
CA ALA A 115 17.71 -3.75 -28.05
C ALA A 115 18.55 -5.03 -28.24
N SER A 116 19.87 -4.98 -27.97
CA SER A 116 20.75 -6.15 -28.06
C SER A 116 20.38 -7.26 -27.08
N VAL A 117 19.62 -6.98 -26.01
CA VAL A 117 19.19 -8.01 -25.06
C VAL A 117 18.36 -9.12 -25.71
N GLY A 118 17.61 -8.80 -26.77
CA GLY A 118 16.84 -9.80 -27.52
C GLY A 118 17.69 -10.79 -28.32
N ARG A 119 19.02 -10.62 -28.35
CA ARG A 119 19.95 -11.58 -28.96
C ARG A 119 20.48 -12.61 -27.96
N HIS A 120 20.27 -12.41 -26.66
CA HIS A 120 20.74 -13.33 -25.63
C HIS A 120 19.74 -14.47 -25.39
N ALA A 121 20.25 -15.63 -24.96
CA ALA A 121 19.39 -16.74 -24.56
C ALA A 121 18.55 -16.36 -23.33
N VAL A 122 17.27 -16.73 -23.35
CA VAL A 122 16.32 -16.42 -22.26
C VAL A 122 16.11 -17.67 -21.41
N VAL A 123 16.27 -17.54 -20.10
CA VAL A 123 16.03 -18.62 -19.15
C VAL A 123 14.93 -18.20 -18.18
N PHE A 124 13.80 -18.92 -18.19
CA PHE A 124 12.78 -18.84 -17.15
C PHE A 124 13.05 -19.92 -16.10
N ALA A 125 13.90 -19.60 -15.12
CA ALA A 125 14.21 -20.50 -14.02
C ALA A 125 13.18 -20.35 -12.89
N THR A 126 12.58 -21.47 -12.48
CA THR A 126 11.79 -21.54 -11.24
C THR A 126 12.69 -22.01 -10.11
N PHE A 127 12.96 -21.11 -9.17
CA PHE A 127 13.64 -21.48 -7.93
C PHE A 127 12.60 -21.87 -6.90
N THR A 128 12.60 -23.12 -6.47
CA THR A 128 11.95 -23.46 -5.21
C THR A 128 12.80 -22.81 -4.13
N ALA A 129 12.21 -21.91 -3.34
CA ALA A 129 12.93 -21.32 -2.23
C ALA A 129 13.51 -22.48 -1.40
N PRO A 130 14.83 -22.48 -1.06
CA PRO A 130 15.32 -23.39 -0.04
C PRO A 130 14.41 -23.19 1.18
N SER A 131 13.99 -24.28 1.82
CA SER A 131 13.09 -24.29 2.98
C SER A 131 13.30 -23.03 3.81
N PHE A 132 12.23 -22.28 4.12
CA PHE A 132 12.23 -21.03 4.89
C PHE A 132 13.54 -20.86 5.66
N GLY A 133 14.49 -20.12 5.08
CA GLY A 133 15.86 -20.05 5.59
C GLY A 133 15.89 -19.47 7.01
N PRO A 134 17.07 -19.21 7.59
CA PRO A 134 17.22 -18.68 8.95
C PRO A 134 16.31 -17.47 9.29
N VAL A 135 15.98 -16.67 8.26
CA VAL A 135 15.15 -15.46 8.32
C VAL A 135 13.65 -15.77 8.52
N HIS A 136 13.19 -16.98 8.20
CA HIS A 136 11.79 -17.39 8.29
C HIS A 136 11.62 -18.66 9.15
N HIS A 137 12.38 -18.79 10.25
CA HIS A 137 12.01 -19.78 11.25
C HIS A 137 10.75 -19.32 11.99
N ARG A 138 9.70 -20.15 12.01
CA ARG A 138 8.61 -19.96 12.96
C ARG A 138 9.14 -20.41 14.32
N HIS A 139 9.55 -19.47 15.17
CA HIS A 139 9.85 -19.78 16.57
C HIS A 139 8.54 -20.25 17.24
N VAL A 140 8.39 -21.56 17.41
CA VAL A 140 7.30 -22.16 18.19
C VAL A 140 7.87 -22.38 19.58
N PRO A 141 7.64 -21.47 20.55
CA PRO A 141 8.12 -21.68 21.90
C PRO A 141 7.47 -22.95 22.48
N PRO A 142 8.21 -23.77 23.26
CA PRO A 142 7.59 -24.83 24.02
C PRO A 142 6.56 -24.22 24.98
N HIS A 143 5.30 -24.61 24.82
CA HIS A 143 4.25 -24.19 25.75
C HIS A 143 4.56 -24.75 27.14
N THR A 144 4.60 -23.89 28.15
CA THR A 144 4.77 -24.30 29.56
C THR A 144 3.44 -24.70 30.21
N CYS A 145 2.30 -24.53 29.52
CA CYS A 145 1.00 -24.92 30.03
C CYS A 145 0.79 -26.45 29.94
N ALA A 146 0.33 -27.06 31.03
CA ALA A 146 0.02 -28.50 31.07
C ALA A 146 -1.21 -28.87 30.20
N THR A 147 -2.14 -27.92 30.00
CA THR A 147 -3.41 -28.16 29.29
C THR A 147 -3.35 -27.62 27.86
N ARG A 148 -3.07 -28.49 26.89
CA ARG A 148 -2.93 -28.14 25.46
C ARG A 148 -4.20 -27.60 24.79
N GLN A 149 -5.36 -27.70 25.42
CA GLN A 149 -6.65 -27.33 24.82
C GLN A 149 -7.07 -25.88 25.07
N ARG A 150 -6.46 -25.18 26.04
CA ARG A 150 -6.68 -23.76 26.34
C ARG A 150 -5.35 -23.11 26.69
N CYS A 151 -4.58 -22.80 25.66
CA CYS A 151 -3.27 -22.18 25.82
C CYS A 151 -3.40 -20.66 25.86
N ASP A 152 -3.08 -20.06 27.00
CA ASP A 152 -3.01 -18.60 27.19
C ASP A 152 -1.57 -18.06 27.09
N CYS A 153 -0.62 -18.89 26.64
CA CYS A 153 0.78 -18.48 26.50
C CYS A 153 0.90 -17.37 25.45
N ARG A 154 1.37 -16.19 25.86
CA ARG A 154 1.60 -15.06 24.96
C ARG A 154 2.81 -15.35 24.06
N PRO A 155 2.70 -15.20 22.73
CA PRO A 155 3.85 -15.37 21.85
C PRO A 155 4.90 -14.29 22.17
N PRO A 156 6.21 -14.62 22.16
CA PRO A 156 7.25 -13.61 22.24
C PRO A 156 7.16 -12.67 21.03
N PRO A 157 7.57 -11.40 21.18
CA PRO A 157 7.69 -10.51 20.03
C PRO A 157 8.65 -11.11 19.00
N CYS A 158 8.36 -10.92 17.71
CA CYS A 158 9.34 -11.26 16.67
C CYS A 158 10.63 -10.46 16.91
N PRO A 159 11.82 -11.07 16.75
CA PRO A 159 13.08 -10.36 16.83
C PRO A 159 13.21 -9.30 15.73
#